data_AF-X1AW53-F1
#
_entry.id   AF-X1AW53-F1
#
_cell.length_a   1.000
_cell.length_b   1.000
_cell.length_c   1.000
_cell.angle_alpha   90.00
_cell.angle_beta   90.00
_cell.angle_gamma   90.00
#
_symmetry.space_group_name_H-M   'P 1'
#
loop_
_entity.id
_entity.type
_entity.pdbx_description
1 polymer ?
#
loop_
_entity_poly.entity_id
_entity_poly.type
_entity_poly.pdbx_seq_one_letter_code
_entity_poly.pdbx_strand_id
1 'polypeptide(L)' 'MMTTQCLRGFVGMNVYERGRELLAVGVIPGGPLLPETAFVKLAYVLGKEKDPERITQLMQSDIVGEMITRETLTSYVYD' A
#
# COMPACT_ATOMS: atom_id res chain seq x y z
N MET A 1 -6.20 2.63 4.45
CA MET A 1 -4.82 2.74 3.91
C MET A 1 -4.76 3.87 2.91
N MET A 2 -3.57 4.37 2.58
CA MET A 2 -3.36 5.43 1.59
C MET A 2 -2.61 4.90 0.37
N THR A 3 -3.20 5.05 -0.81
CA THR A 3 -2.56 4.84 -2.12
C THR A 3 -2.41 6.18 -2.86
N THR A 4 -1.72 6.17 -3.99
CA THR A 4 -1.62 7.35 -4.87
C THR A 4 -2.61 7.26 -6.04
N GLN A 5 -3.07 8.41 -6.54
CA GLN A 5 -3.85 8.48 -7.78
C GLN A 5 -2.97 8.25 -9.02
N CYS A 6 -1.65 8.46 -8.89
CA CYS A 6 -0.71 8.09 -9.94
C CYS A 6 -0.60 6.56 -9.99
N LEU A 7 -1.10 5.94 -11.05
CA LEU A 7 -1.10 4.47 -11.19
C LEU A 7 0.30 3.84 -11.15
N ARG A 8 1.34 4.63 -11.41
CA ARG A 8 2.73 4.19 -11.29
C ARG A 8 3.44 5.03 -10.24
N GLY A 9 4.26 4.38 -9.43
CA GLY A 9 4.98 5.03 -8.35
C GLY A 9 4.85 4.28 -7.03
N PHE A 10 5.70 4.69 -6.09
CA PHE A 10 5.69 4.20 -4.73
C PHE A 10 5.21 5.28 -3.76
N VAL A 11 4.32 4.90 -2.84
CA VAL A 11 3.80 5.79 -1.79
C VAL A 11 4.78 5.88 -0.62
N GLY A 12 5.58 6.96 -0.58
CA GLY A 12 6.50 7.27 0.51
C GLY A 12 5.97 8.32 1.50
N MET A 13 5.29 7.90 2.57
CA MET A 13 4.64 8.82 3.52
C MET A 13 5.59 9.53 4.50
N ASN A 14 6.87 9.14 4.56
CA ASN A 14 7.84 9.77 5.48
C ASN A 14 8.45 11.09 4.94
N VAL A 15 8.34 11.34 3.62
CA VAL A 15 9.00 12.47 2.96
C VAL A 15 8.37 13.80 3.36
N TYR A 16 7.06 13.93 3.20
CA TYR A 16 6.34 15.18 3.45
C TYR A 16 5.65 15.17 4.82
N GLU A 17 5.54 16.36 5.42
CA GLU A 17 4.88 16.55 6.73
C GLU A 17 3.48 15.95 6.77
N ARG A 18 2.66 16.21 5.74
CA ARG A 18 1.31 15.64 5.63
C ARG A 18 1.28 14.11 5.63
N GLY A 19 2.28 13.47 5.04
CA GLY A 19 2.41 12.01 5.09
C GLY A 19 2.67 11.51 6.51
N ARG A 20 3.55 12.20 7.26
CA ARG A 20 3.84 11.87 8.66
C ARG A 20 2.65 12.12 9.59
N GLU A 21 1.88 13.18 9.36
CA GLU A 21 0.62 13.43 10.07
C GLU A 21 -0.39 12.28 9.85
N LEU A 22 -0.54 11.81 8.62
CA LEU A 22 -1.41 10.67 8.30
C LEU A 22 -0.93 9.38 8.98
N LEU A 23 0.38 9.13 9.01
CA LEU A 23 0.94 8.00 9.75
C LEU A 23 0.63 8.10 11.26
N ALA A 24 0.74 9.30 11.84
CA ALA A 24 0.48 9.53 13.27
C ALA A 24 -0.97 9.24 13.68
N VAL A 25 -1.94 9.38 12.76
CA VAL A 25 -3.35 9.01 12.99
C VAL A 25 -3.69 7.57 12.57
N GLY A 26 -2.67 6.75 12.26
CA GLY A 26 -2.84 5.31 11.99
C GLY A 26 -3.14 4.95 10.53
N VAL A 27 -2.92 5.86 9.58
CA VAL A 27 -3.08 5.52 8.15
C VAL A 27 -1.99 4.55 7.71
N ILE A 28 -2.41 3.39 7.22
CA ILE A 28 -1.50 2.38 6.67
C ILE A 28 -0.97 2.85 5.30
N PRO A 29 0.36 2.94 5.09
CA PRO A 29 0.95 3.27 3.79
C PRO A 29 0.74 2.14 2.79
N GLY A 30 0.28 2.47 1.58
CA GLY A 30 0.03 1.50 0.52
C GLY A 30 1.27 1.05 -0.26
N GLY A 31 2.40 1.76 -0.12
CA GLY A 31 3.66 1.41 -0.77
C GLY A 31 3.52 1.27 -2.29
N PRO A 32 3.74 0.06 -2.86
CA PRO A 32 3.69 -0.17 -4.31
C PRO A 32 2.28 -0.52 -4.83
N LEU A 33 1.27 -0.64 -3.97
CA LEU A 33 -0.04 -1.14 -4.37
C LEU A 33 -0.79 -0.15 -5.27
N LEU A 34 -1.38 -0.70 -6.34
CA LEU A 34 -2.43 -0.02 -7.09
C LEU A 34 -3.66 0.23 -6.19
N PRO A 35 -4.38 1.35 -6.37
CA PRO A 35 -5.59 1.64 -5.59
C PRO A 35 -6.63 0.52 -5.61
N GLU A 36 -6.86 -0.09 -6.77
CA GLU A 36 -7.83 -1.17 -6.97
C GLU A 36 -7.37 -2.45 -6.25
N THR A 37 -6.10 -2.81 -6.35
CA THR A 37 -5.53 -3.98 -5.66
C THR A 37 -5.55 -3.78 -4.14
N ALA A 38 -5.20 -2.59 -3.66
CA ALA A 38 -5.31 -2.20 -2.26
C ALA A 38 -6.75 -2.35 -1.73
N PHE A 39 -7.75 -1.91 -2.50
CA PHE A 39 -9.16 -2.03 -2.14
C PHE A 39 -9.61 -3.50 -2.02
N VAL A 40 -9.31 -4.32 -3.03
CA VAL A 40 -9.67 -5.75 -3.02
C VAL A 40 -8.95 -6.50 -1.91
N LYS A 41 -7.65 -6.22 -1.70
CA LYS A 41 -6.86 -6.81 -0.63
C LYS A 41 -7.44 -6.47 0.75
N LEU A 42 -7.85 -5.23 0.97
CA LEU A 42 -8.47 -4.82 2.23
C LEU A 42 -9.80 -5.56 2.46
N ALA A 43 -10.66 -5.67 1.44
CA ALA A 43 -11.90 -6.42 1.54
C ALA A 43 -11.64 -7.91 1.86
N TYR A 44 -10.63 -8.51 1.24
CA TYR A 44 -10.22 -9.89 1.51
C TYR A 44 -9.72 -10.07 2.95
N VAL A 45 -8.79 -9.21 3.40
CA VAL A 45 -8.17 -9.28 4.73
C VAL A 45 -9.21 -9.09 5.83
N LEU A 46 -10.10 -8.10 5.70
CA LEU A 46 -11.19 -7.87 6.67
C LEU A 46 -12.20 -9.03 6.72
N GLY A 47 -12.33 -9.81 5.64
CA GLY A 47 -13.13 -11.03 5.62
C GLY A 47 -12.47 -12.21 6.36
N LYS A 48 -11.18 -12.13 6.69
CA LYS A 48 -10.39 -13.22 7.29
C LYS A 48 -9.86 -12.91 8.68
N GLU A 49 -9.63 -11.65 8.98
CA GLU A 49 -8.99 -11.19 10.22
C GLU A 49 -9.81 -10.05 10.84
N LYS A 50 -9.80 -9.99 12.18
CA LYS A 50 -10.49 -8.96 12.96
C LYS A 50 -9.54 -8.14 13.83
N ASP A 51 -8.37 -8.66 14.16
CA ASP A 51 -7.35 -7.92 14.90
C ASP A 51 -6.77 -6.79 14.03
N PRO A 52 -6.91 -5.50 14.41
CA PRO A 52 -6.40 -4.38 13.64
C PRO A 52 -4.88 -4.42 13.40
N GLU A 53 -4.11 -4.92 14.37
CA GLU A 53 -2.66 -5.04 14.21
C GLU A 53 -2.32 -6.08 13.15
N ARG A 54 -2.96 -7.25 13.22
CA ARG A 54 -2.81 -8.29 12.20
C ARG A 54 -3.32 -7.88 10.83
N ILE A 55 -4.43 -7.14 10.74
CA ILE A 55 -4.92 -6.54 9.49
C ILE A 55 -3.84 -5.63 8.90
N THR A 56 -3.24 -4.77 9.72
CA THR A 56 -2.18 -3.86 9.27
C THR A 56 -0.97 -4.62 8.73
N GLN A 57 -0.54 -5.67 9.42
CA GLN A 57 0.55 -6.54 8.97
C GLN A 57 0.23 -7.21 7.64
N LEU A 58 -0.97 -7.78 7.49
CA LEU A 58 -1.40 -8.45 6.26
C LEU A 58 -1.51 -7.48 5.08
N MET A 59 -1.97 -6.26 5.34
CA MET A 59 -2.01 -5.21 4.32
C MET A 59 -0.61 -4.80 3.85
N GLN A 60 0.41 -4.96 4.69
CA GLN A 60 1.81 -4.62 4.41
C GLN A 60 2.69 -5.81 3.98
N SER A 61 2.17 -7.04 3.98
CA SER A 61 2.87 -8.24 3.51
C SER A 61 2.50 -8.58 2.09
N ASP A 62 3.43 -9.09 1.29
CA ASP A 62 3.12 -9.69 -0.01
C ASP A 62 2.38 -11.03 0.17
N ILE A 63 1.26 -11.22 -0.53
CA ILE A 63 0.43 -12.45 -0.41
C ILE A 63 0.43 -13.23 -1.72
N VAL A 64 0.30 -12.55 -2.86
CA VAL A 64 0.15 -13.15 -4.19
C VAL A 64 1.06 -12.49 -5.24
N GLY A 65 2.08 -11.73 -4.82
CA GLY A 65 2.96 -10.98 -5.71
C GLY A 65 2.46 -9.57 -6.03
N GLU A 66 1.52 -9.05 -5.25
CA GLU A 66 0.99 -7.69 -5.42
C GLU A 66 1.93 -6.60 -4.90
N MET A 67 2.94 -6.97 -4.11
CA MET A 67 3.93 -6.04 -3.58
C MET A 67 5.33 -6.29 -4.15
N ILE A 68 6.02 -5.20 -4.45
CA ILE A 68 7.44 -5.20 -4.82
C ILE A 68 8.25 -4.45 -3.77
N THR A 69 9.47 -4.90 -3.53
CA THR A 69 10.41 -4.23 -2.62
C THR A 69 11.07 -3.00 -3.27
N ARG A 70 11.14 -2.97 -4.60
CA ARG A 70 11.75 -1.89 -5.36
C ARG A 70 11.20 -1.84 -6.79
N GLU A 71 11.04 -0.61 -7.29
CA GLU A 71 10.75 -0.30 -8.69
C GLU A 71 11.98 -0.54 -9.57
N THR A 72 11.77 -1.11 -10.76
CA THR A 72 12.82 -1.29 -11.77
C THR A 72 12.90 -0.06 -12.69
N LEU A 73 14.01 0.11 -13.41
CA LEU A 73 14.14 1.24 -14.35
C LEU A 73 13.13 1.19 -15.50
N THR A 74 12.58 0.01 -15.80
CA THR A 74 11.68 -0.23 -16.91
C THR A 74 10.20 -0.20 -16.52
N SER A 75 9.84 -0.07 -15.23
CA SER A 75 8.45 -0.19 -14.77
C SER A 75 7.52 0.94 -15.22
N TYR A 76 8.06 1.98 -15.86
CA TYR A 76 7.31 3.13 -16.37
C TYR A 76 7.34 3.27 -17.90
N VAL A 77 8.05 2.38 -18.59
CA VAL A 77 8.12 2.38 -20.06
C VAL A 77 6.98 1.51 -20.58
N TYR A 78 6.23 2.04 -21.53
CA TYR A 78 5.25 1.24 -22.28
C TYR A 78 5.98 0.53 -23.42
N ASP A 79 5.74 -0.77 -23.57
CA ASP A 79 6.06 -1.51 -24.80
C ASP A 79 5.20 -1.02 -25.96
#